data_AF-A0A0K1PBL9-F1
#
_entry.id   AF-A0A0K1PBL9-F1
#
_cell.length_a   1.000
_cell.length_b   1.000
_cell.length_c   1.000
_cell.angle_alpha   90.00
_cell.angle_beta   90.00
_cell.angle_gamma   90.00
#
_symmetry.space_group_name_H-M   'P 1'
#
loop_
_entity.id
_entity.type
_entity.pdbx_description
1 polymer ?
#
loop_
_entity_poly.entity_id
_entity_poly.type
_entity_poly.pdbx_seq_one_letter_code
_entity_poly.pdbx_strand_id
1 'polypeptide(L)'
;MGDGDTVSPIAAELQDRAVEIGPDDRCRSIRVRVERSSDAYRIVREDPGGDGTSRLVHEPRTLIALIESWARGDLAAPLLDPSLIPPPPSNAAAEPPVALPAASQDQAPATAPTAISKVEASAAAWALAAGGEVGWTGGGDPELGVVASLALRKHAIEPLLTMRWGQSGAVLEAGLPAARRWTTELLVGARAPWRLGAISIAPGLGLGLGLDGTRRDSCRGCSGPVVPDDASVTRAELRAEGSIGVLAALSKDLSLDFALSASASPLASGEPSIPGWAADLGDDARHFGLPPAPRFRLRAAAGLSWGRW
;
A
#
# COMPACT_ATOMS: atom_id res chain seq x y z
N MET A 1 5.98 5.64 -32.01
CA MET A 1 6.96 5.06 -32.96
C MET A 1 8.29 4.89 -32.25
N GLY A 2 8.95 3.74 -32.41
CA GLY A 2 10.28 3.45 -31.87
C GLY A 2 11.41 3.69 -32.87
N ASP A 3 12.64 3.40 -32.46
CA ASP A 3 13.84 3.45 -33.30
C ASP A 3 13.69 2.52 -34.53
N GLY A 4 13.84 3.07 -35.74
CA GLY A 4 13.52 2.39 -37.01
C GLY A 4 14.32 1.11 -37.23
N ASP A 5 15.57 1.09 -36.78
CA ASP A 5 16.46 -0.07 -36.90
C ASP A 5 16.03 -1.23 -36.00
N THR A 6 15.37 -0.93 -34.89
CA THR A 6 14.83 -1.92 -33.96
C THR A 6 13.48 -2.46 -34.45
N VAL A 7 12.61 -1.57 -34.95
CA VAL A 7 11.22 -1.91 -35.28
C VAL A 7 11.11 -2.70 -36.60
N SER A 8 11.98 -2.43 -37.57
CA SER A 8 11.95 -3.07 -38.89
C SER A 8 11.96 -4.61 -38.88
N PRO A 9 12.90 -5.31 -38.18
CA PRO A 9 12.91 -6.77 -38.15
C PRO A 9 11.70 -7.38 -37.43
N ILE A 10 11.22 -6.72 -36.37
CA ILE A 10 10.03 -7.16 -35.63
C ILE A 10 8.78 -7.02 -36.50
N ALA A 11 8.67 -5.92 -37.25
CA ALA A 11 7.56 -5.67 -38.16
C ALA A 11 7.53 -6.70 -39.30
N ALA A 12 8.68 -7.04 -39.87
CA ALA A 12 8.78 -8.07 -40.90
C ALA A 12 8.31 -9.44 -40.38
N GLU A 13 8.79 -9.87 -39.21
CA GLU A 13 8.39 -11.17 -38.64
C GLU A 13 6.89 -11.21 -38.25
N LEU A 14 6.32 -10.09 -37.82
CA LEU A 14 4.88 -9.98 -37.56
C LEU A 14 4.05 -10.04 -38.84
N GLN A 15 4.49 -9.37 -39.91
CA GLN A 15 3.83 -9.45 -41.22
C GLN A 15 3.87 -10.87 -41.80
N ASP A 16 5.00 -11.57 -41.66
CA ASP A 16 5.13 -12.99 -42.06
C ASP A 16 4.15 -13.90 -41.31
N ARG A 17 3.73 -13.50 -40.11
CA ARG A 17 2.72 -14.20 -39.28
C ARG A 17 1.29 -13.69 -39.51
N ALA A 18 1.06 -12.94 -40.59
CA ALA A 18 -0.22 -12.35 -40.95
C ALA A 18 -0.80 -11.37 -39.90
N VAL A 19 0.07 -10.72 -39.11
CA VAL A 19 -0.34 -9.59 -38.27
C VAL A 19 -0.29 -8.32 -39.12
N GLU A 20 -1.46 -7.72 -39.36
CA GLU A 20 -1.55 -6.45 -40.09
C GLU A 20 -0.90 -5.31 -39.30
N ILE A 21 0.08 -4.65 -39.92
CA ILE A 21 0.75 -3.46 -39.36
C ILE A 21 0.39 -2.27 -40.25
N GLY A 22 -0.27 -1.28 -39.67
CA GLY A 22 -0.72 -0.08 -40.38
C GLY A 22 -0.23 1.22 -39.74
N PRO A 23 -0.46 2.35 -40.41
CA PRO A 23 -0.16 3.67 -39.85
C PRO A 23 -1.07 3.99 -38.64
N ASP A 24 -0.52 4.78 -37.71
CA ASP A 24 -1.07 5.07 -36.37
C ASP A 24 -2.48 5.71 -36.42
N ASP A 25 -2.73 6.52 -37.43
CA ASP A 25 -3.95 7.31 -37.62
C ASP A 25 -5.20 6.47 -37.95
N ARG A 26 -5.03 5.19 -38.32
CA ARG A 26 -6.14 4.30 -38.71
C ARG A 26 -6.29 3.04 -37.87
N CYS A 27 -5.46 2.86 -36.83
CA CYS A 27 -5.50 1.67 -36.00
C CYS A 27 -6.70 1.72 -35.02
N ARG A 28 -7.73 0.90 -35.29
CA ARG A 28 -8.95 0.82 -34.45
C ARG A 28 -8.85 -0.17 -33.29
N SER A 29 -7.88 -1.08 -33.32
CA SER A 29 -7.79 -2.19 -32.37
C SER A 29 -6.83 -1.87 -31.23
N ILE A 30 -5.51 -1.87 -31.49
CA ILE A 30 -4.48 -1.80 -30.46
C ILE A 30 -3.26 -1.08 -31.02
N ARG A 31 -2.76 -0.06 -30.31
CA ARG A 31 -1.50 0.59 -30.65
C ARG A 31 -0.38 -0.01 -29.81
N VAL A 32 0.75 -0.32 -30.44
CA VAL A 32 1.91 -0.87 -29.74
C VAL A 32 3.12 0.00 -30.06
N ARG A 33 3.78 0.47 -29.00
CA ARG A 33 5.06 1.17 -29.08
C ARG A 33 6.16 0.24 -28.57
N VAL A 34 7.18 0.04 -29.39
CA VAL A 34 8.35 -0.76 -29.03
C VAL A 34 9.56 0.15 -28.98
N GLU A 35 10.26 0.17 -27.86
CA GLU A 35 11.50 0.91 -27.66
C GLU A 35 12.59 -0.04 -27.19
N ARG A 36 13.79 0.04 -27.77
CA ARG A 36 14.95 -0.70 -27.25
C ARG A 36 15.54 0.05 -26.07
N SER A 37 15.71 -0.62 -24.95
CA SER A 37 16.36 -0.10 -23.74
C SER A 37 17.48 -1.05 -23.37
N SER A 38 18.72 -0.64 -23.59
CA SER A 38 19.92 -1.48 -23.42
C SER A 38 19.81 -2.86 -24.12
N ASP A 39 19.56 -3.89 -23.32
CA ASP A 39 19.47 -5.32 -23.60
C ASP A 39 18.02 -5.84 -23.62
N ALA A 40 17.05 -4.97 -23.36
CA ALA A 40 15.63 -5.28 -23.34
C ALA A 40 14.84 -4.47 -24.36
N TYR A 41 13.65 -4.98 -24.68
CA TYR A 41 12.62 -4.30 -25.42
C TYR A 41 11.54 -3.86 -24.44
N ARG A 42 11.31 -2.56 -24.36
CA ARG A 42 10.14 -2.00 -23.69
C ARG A 42 8.99 -1.97 -24.69
N ILE A 43 7.92 -2.68 -24.37
CA ILE A 43 6.68 -2.66 -25.12
C ILE A 43 5.63 -1.92 -24.34
N VAL A 44 4.97 -0.96 -24.97
CA VAL A 44 3.82 -0.23 -24.42
C VAL A 44 2.63 -0.51 -25.32
N ARG A 45 1.63 -1.20 -24.78
CA ARG A 45 0.32 -1.33 -25.42
C ARG A 45 -0.52 -0.13 -25.02
N GLU A 46 -0.98 0.63 -25.98
CA GLU A 46 -1.89 1.77 -25.82
C GLU A 46 -3.29 1.35 -26.27
N ASP A 47 -4.25 1.48 -25.36
CA ASP A 47 -5.66 1.29 -25.66
C ASP A 47 -6.23 2.54 -26.35
N PRO A 48 -7.38 2.43 -27.05
CA PRO A 48 -8.01 3.57 -27.72
C PRO A 48 -8.29 4.79 -26.83
N GLY A 49 -8.38 4.60 -25.52
CA GLY A 49 -8.55 5.67 -24.51
C GLY A 49 -7.26 6.38 -24.11
N GLY A 50 -6.10 5.99 -24.65
CA GLY A 50 -4.79 6.56 -24.30
C GLY A 50 -4.13 5.93 -23.06
N ASP A 51 -4.83 5.03 -22.37
CA ASP A 51 -4.23 4.25 -21.28
C ASP A 51 -3.23 3.22 -21.84
N GLY A 52 -2.09 3.11 -21.16
CA GLY A 52 -0.99 2.26 -21.61
C GLY A 52 -0.57 1.21 -20.57
N THR A 53 -0.29 -0.01 -21.02
CA THR A 53 0.39 -1.04 -20.21
C THR A 53 1.79 -1.27 -20.76
N SER A 54 2.81 -1.20 -19.88
CA SER A 54 4.21 -1.38 -20.26
C SER A 54 4.76 -2.72 -19.76
N ARG A 55 5.52 -3.42 -20.59
CA ARG A 55 6.30 -4.60 -20.21
C ARG A 55 7.73 -4.49 -20.73
N LEU A 56 8.65 -5.15 -20.05
CA LEU A 56 10.03 -5.32 -20.49
C LEU A 56 10.23 -6.80 -20.86
N VAL A 57 10.78 -7.05 -22.04
CA VAL A 57 11.09 -8.40 -22.54
C VAL A 57 12.49 -8.40 -23.12
N HIS A 58 13.29 -9.41 -22.83
CA HIS A 58 14.70 -9.44 -23.25
C HIS A 58 14.89 -10.13 -24.60
N GLU A 59 13.88 -10.89 -25.05
CA GLU A 59 13.96 -11.69 -26.28
C GLU A 59 12.98 -11.17 -27.35
N PRO A 60 13.45 -10.96 -28.60
CA PRO A 60 12.58 -10.55 -29.72
C PRO A 60 11.43 -11.52 -29.97
N ARG A 61 11.66 -12.83 -29.81
CA ARG A 61 10.62 -13.85 -30.01
C ARG A 61 9.47 -13.70 -29.02
N THR A 62 9.79 -13.41 -27.75
CA THR A 62 8.80 -13.18 -26.70
C THR A 62 8.02 -11.88 -26.95
N LEU A 63 8.70 -10.84 -27.43
CA LEU A 63 8.07 -9.60 -27.84
C LEU A 63 7.04 -9.84 -28.96
N ILE A 64 7.42 -10.58 -29.99
CA ILE A 64 6.57 -10.90 -31.14
C ILE A 64 5.36 -11.73 -30.72
N ALA A 65 5.57 -12.77 -29.92
CA ALA A 65 4.49 -13.60 -29.39
C ALA A 65 3.49 -12.77 -28.55
N LEU A 66 3.99 -11.79 -27.80
CA LEU A 66 3.14 -10.90 -27.01
C LEU A 66 2.31 -9.97 -27.89
N ILE A 67 2.91 -9.37 -28.94
CA ILE A 67 2.19 -8.54 -29.91
C ILE A 67 1.14 -9.37 -30.65
N GLU A 68 1.51 -10.58 -31.08
CA GLU A 68 0.62 -11.52 -31.77
C GLU A 68 -0.59 -11.87 -30.88
N SER A 69 -0.37 -12.13 -29.58
CA SER A 69 -1.45 -12.43 -28.63
C SER A 69 -2.47 -11.30 -28.46
N TRP A 70 -2.09 -10.06 -28.78
CA TRP A 70 -2.97 -8.90 -28.74
C TRP A 70 -3.66 -8.66 -30.08
N ALA A 71 -2.93 -8.80 -31.18
CA ALA A 71 -3.45 -8.57 -32.52
C ALA A 71 -4.47 -9.65 -32.96
N ARG A 72 -4.24 -10.90 -32.53
CA ARG A 72 -5.03 -12.05 -32.94
C ARG A 72 -6.14 -12.34 -31.93
N GLY A 73 -7.27 -11.66 -32.13
CA GLY A 73 -8.49 -11.88 -31.33
C GLY A 73 -8.99 -13.32 -31.40
N ASP A 74 -8.69 -14.07 -32.47
CA ASP A 74 -8.97 -15.49 -32.64
C ASP A 74 -8.12 -16.40 -31.74
N LEU A 75 -6.94 -15.95 -31.28
CA LEU A 75 -6.16 -16.66 -30.27
C LEU A 75 -6.68 -16.41 -28.86
N ALA A 76 -7.26 -15.22 -28.62
CA ALA A 76 -7.86 -14.88 -27.34
C ALA A 76 -9.30 -15.43 -27.19
N ALA A 77 -10.07 -15.52 -28.28
CA ALA A 77 -11.49 -15.88 -28.25
C ALA A 77 -11.79 -17.28 -27.69
N PRO A 78 -11.05 -18.35 -28.01
CA PRO A 78 -11.28 -19.68 -27.43
C PRO A 78 -11.04 -19.67 -25.92
N LEU A 79 -10.04 -18.92 -25.44
CA LEU A 79 -9.75 -18.82 -24.00
C LEU A 79 -10.82 -18.04 -23.23
N LEU A 80 -11.70 -17.33 -23.94
CA LEU A 80 -12.81 -16.55 -23.38
C LEU A 80 -14.16 -17.22 -23.57
N ASP A 81 -14.24 -18.34 -24.30
CA ASP A 81 -15.49 -19.03 -24.53
C ASP A 81 -15.95 -19.74 -23.25
N PRO A 82 -17.02 -19.25 -22.58
CA PRO A 82 -17.50 -19.84 -21.33
C PRO A 82 -18.04 -21.26 -21.54
N SER A 83 -18.32 -21.68 -22.78
CA SER A 83 -18.77 -23.04 -23.10
C SER A 83 -17.67 -24.09 -23.01
N LEU A 84 -16.40 -23.68 -23.00
CA LEU A 84 -15.25 -24.57 -22.76
C LEU A 84 -15.03 -24.88 -21.29
N ILE A 85 -15.77 -24.26 -20.38
CA ILE A 85 -15.74 -24.61 -18.96
C ILE A 85 -16.55 -25.92 -18.82
N PRO A 86 -15.90 -27.06 -18.52
CA PRO A 86 -16.63 -28.30 -18.32
C PRO A 86 -17.65 -28.08 -17.19
N PRO A 87 -18.91 -28.52 -17.37
CA PRO A 87 -19.91 -28.38 -16.32
C PRO A 87 -19.40 -29.05 -15.04
N PRO A 88 -19.64 -28.44 -13.86
CA PRO A 88 -19.21 -29.04 -12.61
C PRO A 88 -19.78 -30.47 -12.52
N PRO A 89 -19.01 -31.44 -12.02
CA PRO A 89 -19.50 -32.81 -11.87
C PRO A 89 -20.77 -32.76 -11.04
N SER A 90 -21.88 -33.15 -11.67
CA SER A 90 -23.17 -33.27 -11.01
C SER A 90 -23.00 -34.31 -9.91
N ASN A 91 -23.17 -33.89 -8.65
CA ASN A 91 -23.26 -34.79 -7.49
C ASN A 91 -24.57 -35.59 -7.57
N ALA A 92 -24.69 -36.43 -8.59
CA ALA A 92 -25.73 -37.43 -8.71
C ALA A 92 -25.29 -38.68 -7.96
N ALA A 93 -26.02 -38.97 -6.89
CA ALA A 93 -26.09 -40.23 -6.17
C ALA A 93 -24.79 -40.75 -5.55
N ALA A 94 -24.70 -40.60 -4.22
CA ALA A 94 -23.93 -41.48 -3.37
C ALA A 94 -24.41 -42.93 -3.56
N GLU A 95 -23.68 -43.71 -4.35
CA GLU A 95 -23.76 -45.17 -4.31
C GLU A 95 -23.02 -45.70 -3.08
N PRO A 96 -23.55 -46.74 -2.41
CA PRO A 96 -22.88 -47.37 -1.27
C PRO A 96 -21.60 -48.10 -1.70
N PRO A 97 -20.60 -48.21 -0.80
CA PRO A 97 -19.28 -48.71 -1.15
C PRO A 97 -19.32 -50.21 -1.45
N VAL A 98 -19.14 -50.58 -2.72
CA VAL A 98 -18.83 -51.95 -3.10
C VAL A 98 -17.32 -52.15 -3.01
N ALA A 99 -16.90 -53.01 -2.09
CA ALA A 99 -15.53 -53.45 -1.95
C ALA A 99 -15.13 -54.34 -3.14
N LEU A 100 -14.12 -53.94 -3.90
CA LEU A 100 -13.44 -54.79 -4.88
C LEU A 100 -11.92 -54.56 -4.84
N PRO A 101 -11.13 -55.58 -5.23
CA PRO A 101 -9.79 -55.85 -4.70
C PRO A 101 -8.69 -55.11 -5.44
N ALA A 102 -7.52 -55.13 -4.79
CA ALA A 102 -6.24 -54.65 -5.30
C ALA A 102 -5.96 -55.10 -6.73
N ALA A 103 -5.87 -54.15 -7.65
CA ALA A 103 -5.24 -54.32 -8.94
C ALA A 103 -4.33 -53.12 -9.20
N SER A 104 -3.04 -53.43 -9.34
CA SER A 104 -1.96 -52.53 -9.72
C SER A 104 -2.31 -51.77 -11.00
N GLN A 105 -2.14 -50.45 -10.97
CA GLN A 105 -1.85 -49.67 -12.18
C GLN A 105 -0.77 -48.64 -11.89
N ASP A 106 0.38 -48.86 -12.53
CA ASP A 106 1.32 -47.82 -12.94
C ASP A 106 0.54 -46.67 -13.58
N GLN A 107 0.40 -45.56 -12.85
CA GLN A 107 -0.01 -44.27 -13.43
C GLN A 107 1.16 -43.30 -13.26
N ALA A 108 1.78 -42.97 -14.39
CA ALA A 108 2.74 -41.89 -14.52
C ALA A 108 2.17 -40.58 -13.92
N PRO A 109 3.00 -39.74 -13.28
CA PRO A 109 2.51 -38.52 -12.65
C PRO A 109 1.99 -37.56 -13.73
N ALA A 110 0.67 -37.47 -13.86
CA ALA A 110 0.00 -36.46 -14.63
C ALA A 110 0.24 -35.10 -13.95
N THR A 111 1.13 -34.30 -14.53
CA THR A 111 1.41 -32.93 -14.15
C THR A 111 0.12 -32.13 -14.25
N ALA A 112 -0.48 -31.81 -13.10
CA ALA A 112 -1.68 -30.98 -13.02
C ALA A 112 -1.39 -29.61 -13.67
N PRO A 113 -2.25 -29.11 -14.57
CA PRO A 113 -2.08 -27.78 -15.14
C PRO A 113 -2.29 -26.74 -14.05
N THR A 114 -1.23 -26.02 -13.73
CA THR A 114 -1.25 -24.84 -12.86
C THR A 114 -2.23 -23.83 -13.44
N ALA A 115 -3.35 -23.60 -12.75
CA ALA A 115 -4.33 -22.62 -13.14
C ALA A 115 -3.70 -21.22 -13.13
N ILE A 116 -3.41 -20.67 -14.31
CA ILE A 116 -2.96 -19.30 -14.46
C ILE A 116 -4.23 -18.43 -14.46
N SER A 117 -4.56 -17.88 -13.30
CA SER A 117 -5.66 -16.95 -13.12
C SER A 117 -5.43 -15.69 -13.96
N LYS A 118 -6.38 -15.41 -14.85
CA LYS A 118 -6.47 -14.24 -15.72
C LYS A 118 -6.48 -12.95 -14.88
N VAL A 119 -5.46 -12.12 -15.05
CA VAL A 119 -5.37 -10.80 -14.40
C VAL A 119 -6.12 -9.80 -15.26
N GLU A 120 -7.39 -9.56 -14.93
CA GLU A 120 -8.13 -8.42 -15.49
C GLU A 120 -7.53 -7.13 -14.93
N ALA A 121 -7.17 -6.20 -15.82
CA ALA A 121 -6.69 -4.88 -15.44
C ALA A 121 -7.86 -4.10 -14.84
N SER A 122 -8.05 -4.23 -13.53
CA SER A 122 -9.01 -3.43 -12.78
C SER A 122 -8.65 -1.95 -12.94
N ALA A 123 -9.67 -1.13 -13.22
CA ALA A 123 -9.57 0.33 -13.11
C ALA A 123 -8.88 0.69 -11.78
N ALA A 124 -8.12 1.80 -11.78
CA ALA A 124 -7.29 2.20 -10.64
C ALA A 124 -8.07 2.09 -9.32
N ALA A 125 -7.76 1.03 -8.57
CA ALA A 125 -8.40 0.74 -7.30
C ALA A 125 -7.85 1.75 -6.29
N TRP A 126 -8.73 2.44 -5.58
CA TRP A 126 -8.37 3.31 -4.46
C TRP A 126 -9.03 2.74 -3.20
N ALA A 127 -8.42 3.02 -2.05
CA ALA A 127 -9.02 2.71 -0.77
C ALA A 127 -8.85 3.88 0.19
N LEU A 128 -9.95 4.21 0.87
CA LEU A 128 -10.01 5.16 1.98
C LEU A 128 -10.18 4.36 3.26
N ALA A 129 -9.33 4.62 4.25
CA ALA A 129 -9.43 4.03 5.57
C ALA A 129 -9.61 5.12 6.63
N ALA A 130 -10.43 4.85 7.63
CA ALA A 130 -10.55 5.69 8.81
C ALA A 130 -10.71 4.80 10.05
N GLY A 131 -10.06 5.19 11.15
CA GLY A 131 -10.02 4.38 12.36
C GLY A 131 -9.60 5.16 13.60
N GLY A 132 -9.70 4.46 14.74
CA GLY A 132 -9.11 4.92 15.99
C GLY A 132 -7.69 4.37 16.14
N GLU A 133 -6.84 5.12 16.81
CA GLU A 133 -5.49 4.68 17.18
C GLU A 133 -5.23 4.85 18.67
N VAL A 134 -4.45 3.93 19.22
CA VAL A 134 -3.84 4.02 20.55
C VAL A 134 -2.33 3.99 20.37
N GLY A 135 -1.64 4.89 21.05
CA GLY A 135 -0.20 5.05 20.93
C GLY A 135 0.49 5.14 22.28
N TRP A 136 1.77 4.85 22.27
CA TRP A 136 2.67 5.10 23.39
C TRP A 136 3.89 5.84 22.88
N THR A 137 4.26 6.90 23.60
CA THR A 137 5.54 7.56 23.40
C THR A 137 6.60 6.93 24.30
N GLY A 138 7.88 7.08 23.97
CA GLY A 138 8.98 6.60 24.81
C GLY A 138 8.97 7.10 26.27
N GLY A 139 8.14 8.09 26.60
CA GLY A 139 7.91 8.54 27.99
C GLY A 139 6.87 7.72 28.76
N GLY A 140 6.22 6.73 28.14
CA GLY A 140 5.19 5.90 28.77
C GLY A 140 3.77 6.48 28.73
N ASP A 141 3.61 7.72 28.29
CA ASP A 141 2.30 8.37 28.19
C ASP A 141 1.46 7.74 27.06
N PRO A 142 0.26 7.21 27.36
CA PRO A 142 -0.67 6.75 26.33
C PRO A 142 -1.29 7.92 25.58
N GLU A 143 -1.34 7.79 24.25
CA GLU A 143 -2.01 8.69 23.31
C GLU A 143 -3.25 8.00 22.75
N LEU A 144 -4.37 8.71 22.71
CA LEU A 144 -5.59 8.28 22.00
C LEU A 144 -5.76 9.16 20.78
N GLY A 145 -6.05 8.57 19.62
CA GLY A 145 -6.15 9.32 18.38
C GLY A 145 -7.11 8.74 17.36
N VAL A 146 -7.17 9.44 16.24
CA VAL A 146 -7.84 9.03 15.02
C VAL A 146 -6.84 9.05 13.87
N VAL A 147 -7.01 8.10 12.95
CA VAL A 147 -6.20 7.97 11.75
C VAL A 147 -7.11 7.95 10.53
N ALA A 148 -6.72 8.66 9.49
CA ALA A 148 -7.32 8.62 8.17
C ALA A 148 -6.23 8.37 7.13
N SER A 149 -6.46 7.42 6.23
CA SER A 149 -5.49 7.04 5.20
C SER A 149 -6.14 6.91 3.83
N LEU A 150 -5.39 7.29 2.81
CA LEU A 150 -5.74 7.13 1.39
C LEU A 150 -4.64 6.31 0.71
N ALA A 151 -5.02 5.20 0.09
CA ALA A 151 -4.12 4.32 -0.64
C ALA A 151 -4.53 4.18 -2.11
N LEU A 152 -3.55 4.17 -3.01
CA LEU A 152 -3.77 3.80 -4.42
C LEU A 152 -3.30 2.37 -4.65
N ARG A 153 -4.21 1.47 -5.00
CA ARG A 153 -4.02 0.01 -5.10
C ARG A 153 -3.72 -0.49 -6.50
N LYS A 154 -3.05 0.31 -7.33
CA LYS A 154 -2.77 -0.03 -8.74
C LYS A 154 -1.52 -0.90 -8.93
N HIS A 155 -0.66 -1.00 -7.92
CA HIS A 155 0.67 -1.58 -8.06
C HIS A 155 0.97 -2.58 -6.92
N ALA A 156 1.97 -3.43 -7.12
CA ALA A 156 2.50 -4.32 -6.08
C ALA A 156 2.97 -3.55 -4.82
N ILE A 157 3.26 -2.25 -5.01
CA ILE A 157 3.57 -1.29 -3.96
C ILE A 157 2.49 -0.21 -4.01
N GLU A 158 1.67 -0.12 -2.98
CA GLU A 158 0.58 0.84 -2.86
C GLU A 158 1.09 2.12 -2.19
N PRO A 159 1.16 3.26 -2.89
CA PRO A 159 1.44 4.53 -2.23
C PRO A 159 0.30 4.87 -1.27
N LEU A 160 0.68 5.44 -0.12
CA LEU A 160 -0.16 5.70 1.03
C LEU A 160 0.04 7.14 1.50
N LEU A 161 -1.06 7.87 1.66
CA LEU A 161 -1.11 9.13 2.38
C LEU A 161 -1.86 8.91 3.69
N THR A 162 -1.23 9.20 4.81
CA THR A 162 -1.83 9.00 6.15
C THR A 162 -1.80 10.31 6.92
N MET A 163 -2.95 10.69 7.45
CA MET A 163 -3.13 11.79 8.38
C MET A 163 -3.54 11.23 9.74
N ARG A 164 -2.89 11.68 10.81
CA ARG A 164 -3.22 11.29 12.18
C ARG A 164 -3.46 12.49 13.06
N TRP A 165 -4.38 12.34 13.98
CA TRP A 165 -4.61 13.29 15.04
C TRP A 165 -4.75 12.53 16.36
N GLY A 166 -3.82 12.78 17.29
CA GLY A 166 -3.81 12.22 18.64
C GLY A 166 -3.98 13.29 19.71
N GLN A 167 -4.45 12.86 20.87
CA GLN A 167 -4.45 13.61 22.11
C GLN A 167 -3.97 12.69 23.24
N SER A 168 -3.00 13.14 24.03
CA SER A 168 -2.62 12.43 25.25
C SER A 168 -3.63 12.75 26.37
N GLY A 169 -3.81 11.79 27.27
CA GLY A 169 -4.46 12.07 28.56
C GLY A 169 -3.75 13.22 29.28
N ALA A 170 -4.49 13.96 30.11
CA ALA A 170 -3.90 14.99 30.94
C ALA A 170 -2.88 14.33 31.88
N VAL A 171 -1.62 14.71 31.74
CA VAL A 171 -0.60 14.32 32.70
C VAL A 171 -0.86 15.17 33.96
N LEU A 172 -1.33 14.54 35.02
CA LEU A 172 -1.37 15.16 36.35
C LEU A 172 0.06 15.19 36.89
N GLU A 173 0.87 16.13 36.42
CA GLU A 173 2.10 16.47 37.12
C GLU A 173 1.71 17.11 38.46
N ALA A 174 2.23 16.56 39.55
CA ALA A 174 1.91 17.02 40.90
C ALA A 174 2.23 18.52 41.02
N GLY A 175 1.19 19.35 41.10
CA GLY A 175 1.31 20.80 41.29
C GLY A 175 1.21 21.66 40.02
N LEU A 176 1.02 21.08 38.83
CA LEU A 176 0.78 21.83 37.60
C LEU A 176 -0.65 21.62 37.08
N PRO A 177 -1.27 22.64 36.44
CA PRO A 177 -2.56 22.47 35.79
C PRO A 177 -2.44 21.41 34.69
N ALA A 178 -3.42 20.51 34.63
CA ALA A 178 -3.52 19.47 33.62
C ALA A 178 -3.28 20.03 32.22
N ALA A 179 -2.15 19.69 31.61
CA ALA A 179 -1.84 20.01 30.24
C ALA A 179 -2.23 18.83 29.35
N ARG A 180 -3.01 19.10 28.30
CA ARG A 180 -3.32 18.13 27.26
C ARG A 180 -2.30 18.29 26.14
N ARG A 181 -1.63 17.21 25.75
CA ARG A 181 -0.81 17.21 24.53
C ARG A 181 -1.69 16.81 23.36
N TRP A 182 -1.51 17.47 22.24
CA TRP A 182 -2.12 17.08 20.97
C TRP A 182 -1.02 16.88 19.94
N THR A 183 -1.27 15.96 19.02
CA THR A 183 -0.32 15.59 17.98
C THR A 183 -1.04 15.55 16.64
N THR A 184 -0.49 16.16 15.61
CA THR A 184 -0.99 16.06 14.24
C THR A 184 0.13 15.58 13.35
N GLU A 185 -0.09 14.52 12.59
CA GLU A 185 0.93 13.94 11.70
C GLU A 185 0.39 13.82 10.28
N LEU A 186 1.25 14.11 9.31
CA LEU A 186 1.02 13.87 7.89
C LEU A 186 2.18 13.05 7.34
N LEU A 187 1.87 11.86 6.85
CA LEU A 187 2.83 10.85 6.41
C LEU A 187 2.55 10.49 4.95
N VAL A 188 3.61 10.42 4.15
CA VAL A 188 3.60 9.84 2.81
C VAL A 188 4.43 8.56 2.86
N GLY A 189 3.87 7.48 2.37
CA GLY A 189 4.51 6.18 2.45
C GLY A 189 4.11 5.24 1.34
N ALA A 190 4.50 3.99 1.50
CA ALA A 190 4.18 2.92 0.60
C ALA A 190 4.02 1.61 1.39
N ARG A 191 3.15 0.73 0.92
CA ARG A 191 2.94 -0.60 1.50
C ARG A 191 2.93 -1.68 0.43
N ALA A 192 3.35 -2.89 0.77
CA ALA A 192 3.41 -4.03 -0.14
C ALA A 192 2.44 -5.12 0.32
N PRO A 193 1.18 -5.14 -0.14
CA PRO A 193 0.20 -6.11 0.33
C PRO A 193 0.51 -7.52 -0.20
N TRP A 194 0.56 -8.48 0.72
CA TRP A 194 0.63 -9.92 0.47
C TRP A 194 -0.71 -10.56 0.80
N ARG A 195 -1.41 -11.05 -0.22
CA ARG A 195 -2.74 -11.66 -0.08
C ARG A 195 -2.61 -13.15 0.24
N LEU A 196 -3.29 -13.58 1.29
CA LEU A 196 -3.43 -14.96 1.76
C LEU A 196 -4.94 -15.27 1.88
N GLY A 197 -5.60 -15.48 0.74
CA GLY A 197 -7.06 -15.64 0.69
C GLY A 197 -7.81 -14.35 1.01
N ALA A 198 -8.68 -14.37 2.03
CA ALA A 198 -9.46 -13.21 2.48
C ALA A 198 -8.70 -12.24 3.38
N ILE A 199 -7.47 -12.62 3.77
CA ILE A 199 -6.59 -11.84 4.64
C ILE A 199 -5.44 -11.30 3.80
N SER A 200 -5.06 -10.04 4.01
CA SER A 200 -3.86 -9.46 3.41
C SER A 200 -2.97 -8.85 4.49
N ILE A 201 -1.66 -9.13 4.41
CA ILE A 201 -0.65 -8.51 5.28
C ILE A 201 0.07 -7.45 4.46
N ALA A 202 0.20 -6.22 4.96
CA ALA A 202 0.76 -5.11 4.22
C ALA A 202 1.86 -4.42 5.04
N PRO A 203 3.12 -4.89 4.99
CA PRO A 203 4.26 -4.13 5.49
C PRO A 203 4.38 -2.81 4.74
N GLY A 204 4.75 -1.75 5.45
CA GLY A 204 4.89 -0.41 4.90
C GLY A 204 5.98 0.42 5.55
N LEU A 205 6.37 1.46 4.82
CA LEU A 205 7.32 2.48 5.26
C LEU A 205 6.76 3.86 4.92
N GLY A 206 7.00 4.84 5.78
CA GLY A 206 6.51 6.20 5.60
C GLY A 206 7.48 7.25 6.12
N LEU A 207 7.41 8.44 5.52
CA LEU A 207 8.10 9.63 5.96
C LEU A 207 7.09 10.77 6.06
N GLY A 208 7.27 11.67 7.02
CA GLY A 208 6.30 12.75 7.18
C GLY A 208 6.69 13.81 8.19
N LEU A 209 5.72 14.67 8.44
CA LEU A 209 5.85 15.78 9.39
C LEU A 209 4.86 15.54 10.53
N GLY A 210 5.35 15.72 11.76
CA GLY A 210 4.55 15.75 12.97
C GLY A 210 4.60 17.11 13.62
N LEU A 211 3.46 17.58 14.09
CA LEU A 211 3.33 18.74 14.97
C LEU A 211 2.89 18.24 16.34
N ASP A 212 3.63 18.64 17.37
CA ASP A 212 3.24 18.39 18.76
C ASP A 212 2.93 19.75 19.41
N GLY A 213 1.80 19.83 20.09
CA GLY A 213 1.38 21.02 20.81
C GLY A 213 0.85 20.70 22.20
N THR A 214 0.80 21.73 23.02
CA THR A 214 0.20 21.66 24.35
C THR A 214 -0.98 22.61 24.40
N ARG A 215 -2.08 22.13 24.96
CA ARG A 215 -3.22 22.96 25.34
C ARG A 215 -3.31 22.88 26.86
N ARG A 216 -3.21 24.03 27.51
CA ARG A 216 -3.46 24.13 28.95
C ARG A 216 -4.96 24.27 29.12
N ASP A 217 -5.58 23.32 29.81
CA ASP A 217 -6.97 23.49 30.19
C ASP A 217 -7.00 24.59 31.26
N SER A 218 -7.79 25.64 31.03
CA SER A 218 -8.10 26.60 32.07
C SER A 218 -8.71 25.84 33.26
N CYS A 219 -8.07 25.94 34.42
CA CYS A 219 -8.48 25.25 35.64
C CYS A 219 -9.94 25.60 35.98
N ARG A 220 -10.85 24.66 35.74
CA ARG A 220 -12.29 24.81 36.01
C ARG A 220 -12.48 24.86 37.54
N GLY A 221 -12.50 26.07 38.10
CA GLY A 221 -12.66 26.32 39.54
C GLY A 221 -11.54 27.13 40.19
N CYS A 222 -10.45 27.42 39.48
CA CYS A 222 -9.47 28.39 39.94
C CYS A 222 -10.05 29.80 39.76
N SER A 223 -10.18 30.58 40.84
CA SER A 223 -10.69 31.97 40.85
C SER A 223 -9.70 32.99 40.25
N GLY A 224 -8.90 32.57 39.28
CA GLY A 224 -7.95 33.40 38.55
C GLY A 224 -8.54 33.95 37.24
N PRO A 225 -7.86 34.93 36.61
CA PRO A 225 -8.28 35.43 35.30
C PRO A 225 -8.33 34.29 34.28
N VAL A 226 -9.40 34.26 33.48
CA VAL A 226 -9.54 33.33 32.36
C VAL A 226 -8.45 33.66 31.34
N VAL A 227 -7.33 32.96 31.42
CA VAL A 227 -6.31 32.99 30.37
C VAL A 227 -6.92 32.29 29.15
N PRO A 228 -6.90 32.90 27.95
CA PRO A 228 -7.41 32.26 26.74
C PRO A 228 -6.71 30.91 26.52
N ASP A 229 -7.46 29.96 25.94
CA ASP A 229 -6.96 28.63 25.56
C ASP A 229 -5.91 28.78 24.45
N ASP A 230 -4.68 29.12 24.82
CA ASP A 230 -3.58 29.22 23.90
C ASP A 230 -3.08 27.80 23.57
N ALA A 231 -3.57 27.26 22.46
CA ALA A 231 -2.96 26.11 21.84
C ALA A 231 -1.63 26.56 21.22
N SER A 232 -0.52 26.24 21.87
CA SER A 232 0.81 26.51 21.33
C SER A 232 1.33 25.29 20.59
N VAL A 233 1.81 25.51 19.36
CA VAL A 233 2.64 24.53 18.67
C VAL A 233 4.00 24.55 19.36
N THR A 234 4.34 23.45 20.03
CA THR A 234 5.59 23.35 20.77
C THR A 234 6.72 22.84 19.89
N ARG A 235 6.39 22.08 18.84
CA ARG A 235 7.40 21.38 18.06
C ARG A 235 6.92 20.97 16.67
N ALA A 236 7.84 21.01 15.71
CA ALA A 236 7.75 20.32 14.43
C ALA A 236 8.84 19.26 14.34
N GLU A 237 8.48 18.04 13.92
CA GLU A 237 9.37 16.90 13.83
C GLU A 237 9.27 16.22 12.46
N LEU A 238 10.41 15.82 11.89
CA LEU A 238 10.44 14.89 10.77
C LEU A 238 10.25 13.47 11.32
N ARG A 239 9.34 12.70 10.73
CA ARG A 239 8.98 11.34 11.14
C ARG A 239 9.44 10.33 10.10
N ALA A 240 10.01 9.24 10.57
CA ALA A 240 10.15 7.99 9.81
C ALA A 240 9.33 6.89 10.48
N GLU A 241 8.58 6.14 9.70
CA GLU A 241 7.66 5.12 10.19
C GLU A 241 7.86 3.79 9.46
N GLY A 242 7.89 2.70 10.23
CA GLY A 242 7.62 1.36 9.73
C GLY A 242 6.27 0.87 10.25
N SER A 243 5.50 0.21 9.39
CA SER A 243 4.18 -0.32 9.74
C SER A 243 3.93 -1.72 9.20
N ILE A 244 3.05 -2.45 9.87
CA ILE A 244 2.53 -3.73 9.43
C ILE A 244 1.01 -3.66 9.56
N GLY A 245 0.31 -3.72 8.42
CA GLY A 245 -1.15 -3.78 8.36
C GLY A 245 -1.66 -5.20 8.15
N VAL A 246 -2.84 -5.50 8.69
CA VAL A 246 -3.63 -6.71 8.41
C VAL A 246 -5.02 -6.25 7.96
N LEU A 247 -5.37 -6.61 6.73
CA LEU A 247 -6.65 -6.29 6.11
C LEU A 247 -7.48 -7.58 6.02
N ALA A 248 -8.69 -7.56 6.57
CA ALA A 248 -9.66 -8.64 6.45
C ALA A 248 -10.85 -8.17 5.61
N ALA A 249 -11.10 -8.82 4.47
CA ALA A 249 -12.24 -8.48 3.62
C ALA A 249 -13.57 -8.82 4.32
N LEU A 250 -14.43 -7.82 4.51
CA LEU A 250 -15.79 -8.00 5.03
C LEU A 250 -16.81 -8.13 3.89
N SER A 251 -16.58 -7.41 2.79
CA SER A 251 -17.33 -7.48 1.54
C SER A 251 -16.43 -7.13 0.35
N LYS A 252 -17.01 -7.05 -0.86
CA LYS A 252 -16.28 -6.65 -2.07
C LYS A 252 -15.67 -5.24 -2.00
N ASP A 253 -16.27 -4.35 -1.22
CA ASP A 253 -15.86 -2.94 -1.15
C ASP A 253 -15.52 -2.50 0.28
N LEU A 254 -15.65 -3.39 1.28
CA LEU A 254 -15.44 -3.10 2.69
C LEU A 254 -14.45 -4.08 3.31
N SER A 255 -13.52 -3.57 4.10
CA SER A 255 -12.60 -4.39 4.88
C SER A 255 -12.32 -3.78 6.25
N LEU A 256 -11.94 -4.65 7.17
CA LEU A 256 -11.42 -4.30 8.48
C LEU A 256 -9.91 -4.16 8.37
N ASP A 257 -9.35 -3.06 8.88
CA ASP A 257 -7.93 -2.77 8.86
C ASP A 257 -7.39 -2.70 10.29
N PHE A 258 -6.33 -3.46 10.56
CA PHE A 258 -5.55 -3.39 11.78
C PHE A 258 -4.11 -3.04 11.43
N ALA A 259 -3.56 -1.97 12.01
CA ALA A 259 -2.19 -1.56 11.74
C ALA A 259 -1.40 -1.45 13.04
N LEU A 260 -0.18 -1.97 13.03
CA LEU A 260 0.84 -1.68 14.04
C LEU A 260 1.92 -0.82 13.38
N SER A 261 2.27 0.30 13.99
CA SER A 261 3.32 1.17 13.48
C SER A 261 4.32 1.58 14.56
N ALA A 262 5.57 1.69 14.16
CA ALA A 262 6.66 2.23 14.96
C ALA A 262 7.25 3.43 14.23
N SER A 263 7.33 4.58 14.89
CA SER A 263 7.92 5.78 14.31
C SER A 263 9.05 6.34 15.15
N ALA A 264 10.00 6.96 14.47
CA ALA A 264 11.14 7.66 15.06
C ALA A 264 11.21 9.10 14.54
N SER A 265 11.57 10.03 15.42
CA SER A 265 11.86 11.41 15.05
C SER A 265 13.37 11.68 15.15
N PRO A 266 14.13 11.54 14.06
CA PRO A 266 15.57 11.78 14.08
C PRO A 266 15.94 13.27 14.18
N LEU A 267 15.02 14.15 13.77
CA LEU A 267 15.22 15.60 13.74
C LEU A 267 14.03 16.27 14.42
N ALA A 268 14.16 16.48 15.73
CA ALA A 268 13.22 17.29 16.49
C ALA A 268 13.72 18.74 16.50
N SER A 269 12.99 19.65 15.84
CA SER A 269 13.26 21.08 15.93
C SER A 269 12.60 21.62 17.19
N GLY A 270 13.39 21.92 18.22
CA GLY A 270 12.92 22.50 19.47
C GLY A 270 14.04 22.61 20.48
N GLU A 271 13.93 23.55 21.42
CA GLU A 271 14.86 23.59 22.55
C GLU A 271 14.89 22.21 23.23
N PRO A 272 16.08 21.68 23.54
CA PRO A 272 16.18 20.46 24.31
C PRO A 272 15.42 20.70 25.62
N SER A 273 14.28 20.03 25.76
CA SER A 273 13.55 20.00 27.03
C SER A 273 14.48 19.32 28.02
N ILE A 274 15.13 20.13 28.86
CA ILE A 274 15.95 19.63 29.97
C ILE A 274 15.00 18.75 30.80
N PRO A 275 15.23 17.44 30.88
CA PRO A 275 14.36 16.58 31.66
C PRO A 275 14.36 17.10 33.11
N GLY A 276 13.23 17.06 33.80
CA GLY A 276 13.06 17.76 35.09
C GLY A 276 14.12 17.44 36.14
N TRP A 277 14.70 16.23 36.12
CA TRP A 277 15.82 15.85 36.98
C TRP A 277 17.14 16.59 36.68
N ALA A 278 17.33 17.08 35.46
CA ALA A 278 18.49 17.86 35.05
C ALA A 278 18.28 19.37 35.26
N ALA A 279 17.08 19.83 35.61
CA ALA A 279 16.85 21.21 36.04
C ALA A 279 17.52 21.51 37.40
N ASP A 280 17.70 20.48 38.24
CA ASP A 280 18.39 20.59 39.54
C ASP A 280 19.93 20.60 39.42
N LEU A 281 20.50 20.38 38.23
CA LEU A 281 21.96 20.35 38.02
C LEU A 281 22.61 21.72 37.82
N GLY A 282 21.86 22.82 37.97
CA GLY A 282 22.39 24.19 37.84
C GLY A 282 22.71 24.62 36.41
N ASP A 283 23.10 25.88 36.23
CA ASP A 283 23.33 26.52 34.92
C ASP A 283 24.41 25.82 34.05
N ASP A 284 25.29 25.03 34.67
CA ASP A 284 26.38 24.31 33.97
C ASP A 284 25.87 23.20 33.03
N ALA A 285 24.66 22.69 33.21
CA ALA A 285 24.08 21.65 32.34
C ALA A 285 23.62 22.20 30.97
N ARG A 286 23.48 23.53 30.82
CA ARG A 286 22.99 24.15 29.56
C ARG A 286 24.03 24.16 28.43
N HIS A 287 25.29 23.83 28.71
CA HIS A 287 26.38 23.91 27.73
C HIS A 287 26.74 22.58 27.07
N PHE A 288 26.25 21.45 27.60
CA PHE A 288 26.37 20.16 26.93
C PHE A 288 25.17 19.95 26.02
N GLY A 289 25.25 20.52 24.81
CA GLY A 289 24.29 20.33 23.73
C GLY A 289 24.31 18.90 23.19
N LEU A 290 23.96 17.92 24.02
CA LEU A 290 23.72 16.56 23.58
C LEU A 290 22.52 16.59 22.60
N PRO A 291 22.65 15.97 21.42
CA PRO A 291 21.52 15.88 20.51
C PRO A 291 20.36 15.19 21.24
N PRO A 292 19.12 15.69 21.10
CA PRO A 292 17.98 15.06 21.74
C PRO A 292 17.92 13.59 21.32
N ALA A 293 17.78 12.68 22.30
CA ALA A 293 17.63 11.27 22.01
C ALA A 293 16.43 11.05 21.05
N PRO A 294 16.55 10.14 20.06
CA PRO A 294 15.46 9.87 19.14
C PRO A 294 14.22 9.45 19.92
N ARG A 295 13.10 10.11 19.64
CA ARG A 295 11.81 9.74 20.23
C ARG A 295 11.21 8.62 19.41
N PHE A 296 10.87 7.53 20.09
CA PHE A 296 10.14 6.41 19.52
C PHE A 296 8.66 6.50 19.91
N ARG A 297 7.78 6.18 18.96
CA ARG A 297 6.35 5.96 19.20
C ARG A 297 5.96 4.59 18.68
N LEU A 298 5.16 3.86 19.45
CA LEU A 298 4.51 2.63 19.03
C LEU A 298 3.00 2.88 18.98
N ARG A 299 2.34 2.52 17.89
CA ARG A 299 0.88 2.71 17.74
C ARG A 299 0.21 1.47 17.21
N ALA A 300 -1.01 1.24 17.69
CA ALA A 300 -1.93 0.27 17.15
C ALA A 300 -3.20 1.01 16.70
N ALA A 301 -3.63 0.76 15.47
CA ALA A 301 -4.83 1.33 14.89
C ALA A 301 -5.78 0.23 14.42
N ALA A 302 -7.08 0.52 14.54
CA ALA A 302 -8.14 -0.32 14.00
C ALA A 302 -9.17 0.56 13.30
N GLY A 303 -9.58 0.17 12.10
CA GLY A 303 -10.46 0.98 11.27
C GLY A 303 -11.20 0.19 10.22
N LEU A 304 -12.06 0.90 9.50
CA LEU A 304 -12.72 0.38 8.31
C LEU A 304 -12.05 1.00 7.10
N SER A 305 -11.87 0.20 6.05
CA SER A 305 -11.47 0.71 4.75
C SER A 305 -12.47 0.36 3.65
N TRP A 306 -12.76 1.36 2.83
CA TRP A 306 -13.69 1.31 1.71
C TRP A 306 -12.93 1.50 0.40
N GLY A 307 -13.19 0.67 -0.58
CA GLY A 307 -12.55 0.76 -1.89
C GLY A 307 -12.79 -0.46 -2.75
N ARG A 308 -12.70 -0.31 -4.07
CA ARG A 308 -12.80 -1.44 -5.02
C ARG A 308 -11.54 -2.30 -4.95
N TRP A 309 -11.72 -3.60 -4.77
CA TRP A 309 -10.64 -4.60 -4.64
C TRP A 309 -10.24 -5.27 -5.95
#